data_AF-A0A9N8JUF6-F1
#
_entry.id   AF-A0A9N8JUF6-F1
#
_cell.length_a   1.000
_cell.length_b   1.000
_cell.length_c   1.000
_cell.angle_alpha   90.00
_cell.angle_beta   90.00
_cell.angle_gamma   90.00
#
_symmetry.space_group_name_H-M   'P 1'
#
loop_
_entity.id
_entity.type
_entity.pdbx_description
1 polymer ?
#
loop_
_entity_poly.entity_id
_entity_poly.type
_entity_poly.pdbx_seq_one_letter_code
_entity_poly.pdbx_strand_id
1 'polypeptide(L)'
;IGGFYAFLLSRDPSVELSVVARSNLEAVKKNIATKYDYIVCAHKAITPGLDPNDFRSVANMDTTFVILQNGVGNEEPFRQSFPYSTIISCVIWVGATQDSPGVIRHTASEHTDIGLYPNPEVDPALEDARLEGFAAMLRAGETSYTTSDNIQVKRWEKLSGT
;
A
#
# COMPACT_ATOMS: atom_id res chain seq x y z
N ILE A 1 10.34 -5.61 -0.09
CA ILE A 1 8.92 -5.33 -0.42
C ILE A 1 8.72 -3.91 -0.90
N GLY A 2 8.89 -2.86 -0.06
CA GLY A 2 8.70 -1.47 -0.52
C GLY A 2 9.49 -1.11 -1.79
N GLY A 3 10.78 -1.45 -1.85
CA GLY A 3 11.59 -1.23 -3.06
C GLY A 3 11.15 -2.05 -4.29
N PHE A 4 10.55 -3.23 -4.08
CA PHE A 4 10.00 -4.05 -5.17
C PHE A 4 8.77 -3.39 -5.78
N TYR A 5 7.80 -2.97 -4.96
CA TYR A 5 6.62 -2.26 -5.47
C TYR A 5 6.96 -0.86 -6.00
N ALA A 6 7.96 -0.17 -5.43
CA ALA A 6 8.45 1.08 -6.01
C ALA A 6 8.98 0.88 -7.44
N PHE A 7 9.76 -0.18 -7.68
CA PHE A 7 10.20 -0.54 -9.02
C PHE A 7 9.01 -0.83 -9.94
N LEU A 8 8.05 -1.67 -9.52
CA LEU A 8 6.88 -2.02 -10.33
C LEU A 8 6.04 -0.78 -10.70
N LEU A 9 5.70 0.04 -9.70
CA LEU A 9 4.89 1.25 -9.91
C LEU A 9 5.60 2.28 -10.78
N SER A 10 6.94 2.34 -10.74
CA SER A 10 7.72 3.23 -11.61
C SER A 10 7.71 2.84 -13.09
N ARG A 11 7.21 1.65 -13.43
CA ARG A 11 7.06 1.21 -14.82
C ARG A 11 5.82 1.81 -15.50
N ASP A 12 4.88 2.34 -14.72
CA ASP A 12 3.73 3.06 -15.24
C ASP A 12 4.14 4.52 -15.55
N PRO A 13 4.13 4.95 -16.83
CA PRO A 13 4.53 6.31 -17.20
C PRO A 13 3.59 7.39 -16.67
N SER A 14 2.40 7.03 -16.17
CA SER A 14 1.45 7.95 -15.56
C SER A 14 1.70 8.18 -14.05
N VAL A 15 2.63 7.42 -13.45
CA VAL A 15 2.93 7.50 -12.02
C VAL A 15 4.10 8.44 -11.75
N GLU A 16 3.85 9.50 -10.98
CA GLU A 16 4.90 10.27 -10.31
C GLU A 16 5.18 9.66 -8.93
N LEU A 17 6.37 9.09 -8.74
CA LEU A 17 6.70 8.30 -7.56
C LEU A 17 7.66 9.02 -6.60
N SER A 18 7.28 9.10 -5.32
CA SER A 18 8.18 9.46 -4.22
C SER A 18 8.36 8.26 -3.27
N VAL A 19 9.62 7.87 -3.01
CA VAL A 19 9.94 6.73 -2.13
C VAL A 19 10.42 7.22 -0.77
N VAL A 20 9.71 6.80 0.28
CA VAL A 20 10.05 7.13 1.68
C VAL A 20 10.62 5.92 2.40
N ALA A 21 11.80 6.10 2.98
CA ALA A 21 12.47 5.17 3.85
C ALA A 21 12.86 5.88 5.16
N ARG A 22 13.27 5.12 6.18
CA ARG A 22 13.69 5.72 7.46
C ARG A 22 14.78 6.79 7.29
N SER A 23 15.69 6.61 6.33
CA SER A 23 16.79 7.53 6.05
C SER A 23 16.37 8.90 5.51
N ASN A 24 15.19 9.02 4.90
CA ASN A 24 14.70 10.28 4.31
C ASN A 24 13.35 10.75 4.87
N LEU A 25 12.79 10.05 5.85
CA LEU A 25 11.49 10.35 6.46
C LEU A 25 11.37 11.81 6.92
N GLU A 26 12.38 12.31 7.63
CA GLU A 26 12.39 13.70 8.13
C GLU A 26 12.39 14.75 7.02
N ALA A 27 13.02 14.45 5.88
CA ALA A 27 13.02 15.35 4.73
C ALA A 27 11.63 15.37 4.07
N VAL A 28 10.98 14.22 3.96
CA VAL A 28 9.64 14.10 3.38
C VAL A 28 8.58 14.73 4.30
N LYS A 29 8.68 14.55 5.62
CA LYS A 29 7.78 15.22 6.60
C LYS A 29 7.79 16.74 6.46
N LYS A 30 8.92 17.33 6.04
CA LYS A 30 9.06 18.77 5.80
C LYS A 30 8.52 19.23 4.44
N ASN A 31 8.25 18.31 3.51
CA ASN A 31 7.71 18.63 2.20
C ASN A 31 6.16 18.63 2.23
N ILE A 32 5.61 19.70 2.82
CA ILE A 32 4.18 19.91 3.09
C ILE A 32 3.36 20.30 1.84
N ALA A 33 4.00 20.53 0.70
CA ALA A 33 3.34 21.08 -0.48
C ALA A 33 2.62 20.02 -1.33
N THR A 34 3.06 18.76 -1.27
CA THR A 34 2.53 17.70 -2.14
C THR A 34 1.53 16.83 -1.40
N LYS A 35 0.35 16.65 -2.02
CA LYS A 35 -0.64 15.65 -1.61
C LYS A 35 -0.60 14.48 -2.59
N TYR A 36 -0.73 13.27 -2.08
CA TYR A 36 -0.65 12.05 -2.89
C TYR A 36 -2.04 11.43 -3.09
N ASP A 37 -2.29 10.94 -4.31
CA ASP A 37 -3.49 10.15 -4.61
C ASP A 37 -3.43 8.77 -3.97
N TYR A 38 -2.24 8.15 -3.94
CA TYR A 38 -1.99 6.86 -3.29
C TYR A 38 -0.80 6.94 -2.33
N ILE A 39 -0.98 6.44 -1.11
CA ILE A 39 0.10 6.22 -0.15
C ILE A 39 0.24 4.72 0.11
N VAL A 40 1.33 4.13 -0.41
CA VAL A 40 1.60 2.69 -0.31
C VAL A 40 2.44 2.36 0.92
N CYS A 41 1.83 1.69 1.89
CA CYS A 41 2.43 1.31 3.16
C CYS A 41 3.02 -0.10 3.08
N ALA A 42 4.35 -0.19 2.92
CA ALA A 42 5.10 -1.45 2.82
C ALA A 42 6.09 -1.69 3.97
N HIS A 43 6.09 -0.84 5.00
CA HIS A 43 6.96 -0.97 6.17
C HIS A 43 6.46 -2.09 7.10
N LYS A 44 7.35 -2.65 7.93
CA LYS A 44 6.93 -3.64 8.94
C LYS A 44 5.90 -3.03 9.88
N ALA A 45 4.76 -3.70 10.07
CA ALA A 45 3.75 -3.34 11.05
C ALA A 45 4.18 -3.76 12.46
N ILE A 46 5.25 -3.14 12.97
CA ILE A 46 5.78 -3.38 14.32
C ILE A 46 5.81 -2.07 15.09
N THR A 47 5.56 -2.14 16.39
CA THR A 47 5.70 -0.99 17.30
C THR A 47 7.10 -0.99 17.93
N PRO A 48 7.82 0.16 17.96
CA PRO A 48 7.42 1.45 17.41
C PRO A 48 7.51 1.46 15.87
N GLY A 49 6.38 1.79 15.25
CA GLY A 49 6.18 1.86 13.81
C GLY A 49 5.82 3.28 13.38
N LEU A 50 5.46 3.46 12.11
CA LEU A 50 4.94 4.74 11.66
C LEU A 50 3.50 4.91 12.17
N ASP A 51 3.20 6.02 12.84
CA ASP A 51 1.83 6.37 13.22
C ASP A 51 1.09 6.87 11.98
N PRO A 52 -0.12 6.39 11.63
CA PRO A 52 -0.88 6.94 10.52
C PRO A 52 -1.02 8.47 10.56
N ASN A 53 -1.05 9.09 11.74
CA ASN A 53 -1.08 10.55 11.89
C ASN A 53 0.13 11.27 11.28
N ASP A 54 1.26 10.58 11.09
CA ASP A 54 2.44 11.13 10.40
C ASP A 54 2.14 11.49 8.94
N PHE A 55 1.08 10.93 8.34
CA PHE A 55 0.69 11.22 6.95
C PHE A 55 -0.19 12.47 6.80
N ARG A 56 -0.64 13.12 7.88
CA ARG A 56 -1.58 14.26 7.78
C ARG A 56 -1.05 15.43 6.94
N SER A 57 0.26 15.64 6.92
CA SER A 57 0.88 16.69 6.11
C SER A 57 0.84 16.38 4.60
N VAL A 58 0.73 15.12 4.20
CA VAL A 58 0.83 14.66 2.80
C VAL A 58 -0.41 13.93 2.28
N ALA A 59 -1.40 13.69 3.14
CA ALA A 59 -2.69 13.10 2.79
C ALA A 59 -3.82 14.15 2.87
N ASN A 60 -4.92 13.88 2.16
CA ASN A 60 -6.20 14.58 2.25
C ASN A 60 -7.37 13.56 2.06
N MET A 61 -8.60 14.05 1.89
CA MET A 61 -9.78 13.18 1.69
C MET A 61 -9.77 12.41 0.36
N ASP A 62 -8.94 12.86 -0.60
CA ASP A 62 -8.80 12.22 -1.89
C ASP A 62 -7.72 11.13 -1.90
N THR A 63 -6.85 11.13 -0.88
CA THR A 63 -5.80 10.13 -0.69
C THR A 63 -6.37 8.76 -0.38
N THR A 64 -5.86 7.76 -1.11
CA THR A 64 -6.10 6.34 -0.90
C THR A 64 -4.90 5.71 -0.20
N PHE A 65 -5.13 4.97 0.89
CA PHE A 65 -4.08 4.20 1.55
C PHE A 65 -4.04 2.78 1.02
N VAL A 66 -2.87 2.31 0.63
CA VAL A 66 -2.64 0.93 0.18
C VAL A 66 -1.80 0.19 1.21
N ILE A 67 -2.36 -0.83 1.85
CA ILE A 67 -1.75 -1.52 2.98
C ILE A 67 -1.15 -2.87 2.52
N LEU A 68 0.12 -2.84 2.12
CA LEU A 68 0.91 -4.02 1.75
C LEU A 68 1.49 -4.77 2.98
N GLN A 69 1.29 -4.23 4.17
CA GLN A 69 1.88 -4.76 5.39
C GLN A 69 1.35 -6.16 5.69
N ASN A 70 2.25 -7.07 6.06
CA ASN A 70 1.90 -8.40 6.52
C ASN A 70 1.12 -8.35 7.85
N GLY A 71 0.21 -9.29 8.06
CA GLY A 71 -0.62 -9.38 9.26
C GLY A 71 -2.09 -9.00 9.02
N VAL A 72 -2.84 -8.98 10.11
CA VAL A 72 -4.27 -8.61 10.19
C VAL A 72 -4.44 -7.38 11.07
N GLY A 73 -5.46 -6.56 10.78
CA GLY A 73 -5.80 -5.37 11.58
C GLY A 73 -4.93 -4.15 11.32
N ASN A 74 -4.11 -4.15 10.27
CA ASN A 74 -3.25 -3.02 9.91
C ASN A 74 -4.05 -1.82 9.37
N GLU A 75 -5.27 -2.04 8.88
CA GLU A 75 -6.14 -1.01 8.33
C GLU A 75 -6.79 -0.14 9.42
N GLU A 76 -7.10 -0.72 10.57
CA GLU A 76 -7.89 -0.09 11.63
C GLU A 76 -7.27 1.23 12.12
N PRO A 77 -5.95 1.33 12.40
CA PRO A 77 -5.33 2.60 12.77
C PRO A 77 -5.43 3.69 11.69
N PHE A 78 -5.41 3.30 10.40
CA PHE A 78 -5.58 4.23 9.28
C PHE A 78 -7.03 4.69 9.18
N ARG A 79 -8.00 3.79 9.33
CA ARG A 79 -9.44 4.15 9.37
C ARG A 79 -9.73 5.13 10.50
N GLN A 80 -9.15 4.94 11.68
CA GLN A 80 -9.32 5.85 12.81
C GLN A 80 -8.71 7.24 12.55
N SER A 81 -7.57 7.30 11.86
CA SER A 81 -6.87 8.57 11.60
C SER A 81 -7.43 9.32 10.38
N PHE A 82 -7.95 8.58 9.39
CA PHE A 82 -8.47 9.05 8.10
C PHE A 82 -9.82 8.39 7.79
N PRO A 83 -10.90 8.77 8.50
CA PRO A 83 -12.20 8.09 8.42
C PRO A 83 -12.81 8.08 7.00
N TYR A 84 -12.55 9.12 6.21
CA TYR A 84 -13.10 9.30 4.86
C TYR A 84 -12.18 8.87 3.71
N SER A 85 -10.99 8.32 4.01
CA SER A 85 -10.09 7.84 2.96
C SER A 85 -10.47 6.42 2.52
N THR A 86 -10.28 6.12 1.24
CA THR A 86 -10.32 4.73 0.75
C THR A 86 -9.10 3.97 1.26
N ILE A 87 -9.31 2.72 1.65
CA ILE A 87 -8.24 1.83 2.08
C ILE A 87 -8.27 0.59 1.20
N ILE A 88 -7.22 0.41 0.40
CA ILE A 88 -6.96 -0.83 -0.35
C ILE A 88 -6.07 -1.70 0.53
N SER A 89 -6.62 -2.82 0.98
CA SER A 89 -5.88 -3.84 1.70
C SER A 89 -5.23 -4.80 0.70
N CYS A 90 -4.05 -5.31 1.03
CA CYS A 90 -3.35 -6.24 0.17
C CYS A 90 -2.74 -7.42 0.93
N VAL A 91 -2.71 -8.57 0.27
CA VAL A 91 -2.05 -9.79 0.72
C VAL A 91 -1.00 -10.17 -0.31
N ILE A 92 0.26 -10.09 0.11
CA ILE A 92 1.40 -10.26 -0.80
C ILE A 92 2.11 -11.60 -0.60
N TRP A 93 2.32 -12.35 -1.68
CA TRP A 93 3.23 -13.50 -1.71
C TRP A 93 4.41 -13.12 -2.59
N VAL A 94 5.42 -12.51 -2.00
CA VAL A 94 6.62 -12.06 -2.72
C VAL A 94 7.84 -12.55 -1.98
N GLY A 95 8.66 -13.36 -2.66
CA GLY A 95 10.02 -13.66 -2.22
C GLY A 95 10.96 -12.58 -2.69
N ALA A 96 11.43 -11.71 -1.80
CA ALA A 96 12.45 -10.72 -2.13
C ALA A 96 13.43 -10.54 -0.96
N THR A 97 14.73 -10.51 -1.28
CA THR A 97 15.80 -10.19 -0.34
C THR A 97 16.43 -8.86 -0.69
N GLN A 98 17.05 -8.22 0.30
CA GLN A 98 17.88 -7.04 0.11
C GLN A 98 19.27 -7.36 0.63
N ASP A 99 20.14 -7.84 -0.25
CA ASP A 99 21.48 -8.30 0.13
C ASP A 99 22.40 -7.11 0.45
N SER A 100 22.11 -5.92 -0.09
CA SER A 100 22.82 -4.67 0.19
C SER A 100 21.91 -3.44 0.04
N PRO A 101 22.26 -2.26 0.62
CA PRO A 101 21.45 -1.04 0.48
C PRO A 101 21.14 -0.70 -0.98
N GLY A 102 19.86 -0.51 -1.30
CA GLY A 102 19.42 -0.15 -2.66
C GLY A 102 19.32 -1.31 -3.65
N VAL A 103 19.77 -2.52 -3.32
CA VAL A 103 19.71 -3.69 -4.22
C VAL A 103 18.68 -4.70 -3.71
N ILE A 104 17.54 -4.77 -4.41
CA ILE A 104 16.50 -5.77 -4.15
C ILE A 104 16.68 -6.94 -5.13
N ARG A 105 16.79 -8.15 -4.59
CA ARG A 105 16.77 -9.39 -5.38
C ARG A 105 15.39 -10.01 -5.24
N HIS A 106 14.71 -10.21 -6.37
CA HIS A 106 13.49 -11.00 -6.43
C HIS A 106 13.85 -12.49 -6.54
N THR A 107 13.29 -13.33 -5.66
CA THR A 107 13.78 -14.70 -5.42
C THR A 107 12.75 -15.80 -5.61
N ALA A 108 11.47 -15.48 -5.77
CA ALA A 108 10.39 -16.46 -5.94
C ALA A 108 9.27 -15.85 -6.79
N SER A 109 8.24 -16.63 -7.12
CA SER A 109 7.05 -16.09 -7.79
C SER A 109 6.36 -15.03 -6.94
N GLU A 110 5.86 -13.98 -7.58
CA GLU A 110 5.02 -12.96 -6.98
C GLU A 110 3.53 -13.20 -7.23
N HIS A 111 2.71 -12.96 -6.20
CA HIS A 111 1.26 -12.79 -6.34
C HIS A 111 0.77 -11.75 -5.32
N THR A 112 -0.21 -10.94 -5.72
CA THR A 112 -0.82 -9.91 -4.86
C THR A 112 -2.34 -10.02 -4.89
N ASP A 113 -2.97 -10.38 -3.79
CA ASP A 113 -4.40 -10.12 -3.65
C ASP A 113 -4.60 -8.65 -3.23
N ILE A 114 -5.53 -7.96 -3.87
CA ILE A 114 -5.96 -6.61 -3.53
C ILE A 114 -7.45 -6.59 -3.27
N GLY A 115 -7.92 -5.72 -2.38
CA GLY A 115 -9.34 -5.50 -2.20
C GLY A 115 -9.63 -4.34 -1.26
N LEU A 116 -10.86 -3.87 -1.27
CA LEU A 116 -11.28 -2.75 -0.42
C LEU A 116 -11.42 -3.20 1.03
N TYR A 117 -10.92 -2.38 1.94
CA TYR A 117 -11.30 -2.44 3.34
C TYR A 117 -12.56 -1.58 3.53
N PRO A 118 -13.71 -2.17 3.86
CA PRO A 118 -15.01 -1.51 3.74
C PRO A 118 -15.07 -0.14 4.39
N ASN A 119 -15.70 0.81 3.71
CA ASN A 119 -16.01 2.12 4.26
C ASN A 119 -17.44 2.58 3.91
N PRO A 120 -18.38 2.59 4.87
CA PRO A 120 -19.72 3.10 4.59
C PRO A 120 -19.75 4.62 4.36
N GLU A 121 -18.68 5.34 4.72
CA GLU A 121 -18.60 6.80 4.60
C GLU A 121 -18.10 7.30 3.24
N VAL A 122 -17.74 6.40 2.32
CA VAL A 122 -17.23 6.73 0.98
C VAL A 122 -18.13 6.10 -0.06
N ASP A 123 -18.37 6.83 -1.16
CA ASP A 123 -19.14 6.32 -2.30
C ASP A 123 -18.50 5.03 -2.84
N PRO A 124 -19.23 3.89 -2.88
CA PRO A 124 -18.72 2.63 -3.41
C PRO A 124 -18.15 2.76 -4.82
N ALA A 125 -18.77 3.57 -5.69
CA ALA A 125 -18.27 3.76 -7.06
C ALA A 125 -16.91 4.47 -7.10
N LEU A 126 -16.66 5.37 -6.14
CA LEU A 126 -15.37 6.02 -5.97
C LEU A 126 -14.32 5.04 -5.43
N GLU A 127 -14.68 4.19 -4.47
CA GLU A 127 -13.77 3.16 -3.95
C GLU A 127 -13.39 2.14 -5.04
N ASP A 128 -14.35 1.69 -5.84
CA ASP A 128 -14.12 0.79 -6.97
C ASP A 128 -13.19 1.42 -8.02
N ALA A 129 -13.40 2.71 -8.35
CA ALA A 129 -12.54 3.44 -9.27
C ALA A 129 -11.10 3.57 -8.74
N ARG A 130 -10.92 3.80 -7.42
CA ARG A 130 -9.60 3.86 -6.78
C ARG A 130 -8.94 2.48 -6.73
N LEU A 131 -9.70 1.41 -6.48
CA LEU A 131 -9.19 0.05 -6.54
C LEU A 131 -8.72 -0.32 -7.94
N GLU A 132 -9.51 -0.02 -8.99
CA GLU A 132 -9.10 -0.25 -10.37
C GLU A 132 -7.91 0.63 -10.78
N GLY A 133 -7.85 1.88 -10.30
CA GLY A 133 -6.70 2.76 -10.51
C GLY A 133 -5.40 2.12 -10.01
N PHE A 134 -5.40 1.58 -8.78
CA PHE A 134 -4.25 0.84 -8.27
C PHE A 134 -4.00 -0.46 -9.04
N ALA A 135 -5.04 -1.21 -9.41
CA ALA A 135 -4.93 -2.41 -10.22
C ALA A 135 -4.30 -2.15 -11.60
N ALA A 136 -4.61 -1.01 -12.22
CA ALA A 136 -4.01 -0.57 -13.47
C ALA A 136 -2.51 -0.30 -13.33
N MET A 137 -2.07 0.32 -12.23
CA MET A 137 -0.64 0.50 -11.95
C MET A 137 0.08 -0.83 -11.75
N LEU A 138 -0.54 -1.79 -11.07
CA LEU A 138 -0.01 -3.15 -10.92
C LEU A 138 0.12 -3.85 -12.29
N ARG A 139 -0.91 -3.72 -13.13
CA ARG A 139 -0.95 -4.27 -14.50
C ARG A 139 0.16 -3.67 -15.37
N ALA A 140 0.38 -2.36 -15.31
CA ALA A 140 1.47 -1.67 -16.01
C ALA A 140 2.86 -2.10 -15.49
N GLY A 141 2.96 -2.41 -14.20
CA GLY A 141 4.13 -3.03 -13.57
C GLY A 141 4.40 -4.48 -13.98
N GLU A 142 3.45 -5.11 -14.69
CA GLU A 142 3.43 -6.53 -15.07
C GLU A 142 3.46 -7.50 -13.87
N THR A 143 2.95 -7.08 -12.72
CA THR A 143 2.83 -7.96 -11.55
C THR A 143 1.53 -8.77 -11.59
N SER A 144 1.59 -10.04 -11.17
CA SER A 144 0.38 -10.83 -10.97
C SER A 144 -0.42 -10.30 -9.78
N TYR A 145 -1.73 -10.11 -9.98
CA TYR A 145 -2.65 -9.74 -8.92
C TYR A 145 -4.04 -10.35 -9.11
N THR A 146 -4.79 -10.46 -8.02
CA THR A 146 -6.22 -10.83 -8.01
C THR A 146 -6.99 -9.79 -7.20
N THR A 147 -8.16 -9.38 -7.68
CA THR A 147 -9.08 -8.57 -6.89
C THR A 147 -9.97 -9.48 -6.05
N SER A 148 -10.09 -9.20 -4.75
CA SER A 148 -10.89 -9.96 -3.79
C SER A 148 -12.04 -9.13 -3.24
N ASP A 149 -13.24 -9.71 -3.29
CA ASP A 149 -14.44 -9.14 -2.66
C ASP A 149 -14.34 -9.10 -1.13
N ASN A 150 -13.51 -9.98 -0.55
CA ASN A 150 -13.29 -10.05 0.90
C ASN A 150 -11.81 -10.28 1.23
N ILE A 151 -11.04 -9.21 1.09
CA ILE A 151 -9.61 -9.19 1.36
C ILE A 151 -9.25 -9.49 2.83
N GLN A 152 -10.18 -9.27 3.76
CA GLN A 152 -9.96 -9.58 5.17
C GLN A 152 -9.87 -11.10 5.39
N VAL A 153 -10.68 -11.90 4.68
CA VAL A 153 -10.55 -13.36 4.69
C VAL A 153 -9.18 -13.79 4.14
N LYS A 154 -8.72 -13.18 3.03
CA LYS A 154 -7.39 -13.45 2.47
C LYS A 154 -6.25 -13.18 3.43
N ARG A 155 -6.35 -12.13 4.26
CA ARG A 155 -5.35 -11.84 5.30
C ARG A 155 -5.29 -12.96 6.35
N TRP A 156 -6.43 -13.49 6.76
CA TRP A 156 -6.50 -14.61 7.70
C TRP A 156 -5.99 -15.91 7.08
N GLU A 157 -6.37 -16.25 5.86
CA GLU A 157 -5.88 -17.43 5.12
C GLU A 157 -4.34 -17.47 5.06
N LYS A 158 -3.72 -16.32 4.76
CA LYS A 158 -2.25 -16.22 4.75
C LYS A 158 -1.61 -16.49 6.12
N LEU A 159 -2.27 -16.11 7.21
CA LEU A 159 -1.76 -16.35 8.57
C LEU A 159 -1.96 -17.80 9.02
N SER A 160 -3.07 -18.43 8.66
CA SER A 160 -3.35 -19.84 8.97
C SER A 160 -2.56 -20.82 8.09
N GLY A 161 -2.01 -20.35 6.96
CA GLY A 161 -1.29 -21.20 6.01
C GLY A 161 -2.19 -22.17 5.25
N THR A 162 -3.49 -21.86 5.21
CA THR A 162 -4.56 -22.66 4.58
C THR A 162 -5.15 -21.90 3.41
#